data_AF-A0A2M9G5H2-F1
#
_entry.id   AF-A0A2M9G5H2-F1
#
_cell.length_a   1.000
_cell.length_b   1.000
_cell.length_c   1.000
_cell.angle_alpha   90.00
_cell.angle_beta   90.00
_cell.angle_gamma   90.00
#
_symmetry.space_group_name_H-M   'P 1'
#
loop_
_entity.id
_entity.type
_entity.pdbx_description
1 polymer ?
#
loop_
_entity_poly.entity_id
_entity_poly.type
_entity_poly.pdbx_seq_one_letter_code
_entity_poly.pdbx_strand_id
1 'polypeptide(L)'
;MRVAIRNGRHAAGGFDLDRDGFALREAPSAVRNFYDEAEVEDVYYRELEALLKRETGARRVLIFDHTIRIDDGARSRELGKREPVRRAHVDYTEKSGPERVRQLAGAEADDLLSGRFAEVNVWRPITGPVNRAPLAVAEAGSLAPDDLIPTDLVYDDRVGEIYETAHNPAHRWVWFPDMSVDEVLFLKSYDSATDGRSRFTPHTAFDDPATPAGAPARESIEVRAFLFFGD
;
A
#
# COMPACT_ATOMS: atom_id res chain seq x y z
N MET A 1 -20.43 5.48 -9.94
CA MET A 1 -21.23 4.77 -8.92
C MET A 1 -20.65 5.11 -7.54
N ARG A 2 -21.42 5.00 -6.45
CA ARG A 2 -20.96 5.36 -5.09
C ARG A 2 -20.91 4.11 -4.21
N VAL A 3 -19.90 4.02 -3.35
CA VAL A 3 -19.77 2.99 -2.32
C VAL A 3 -19.67 3.66 -0.94
N ALA A 4 -20.09 2.94 0.11
CA ALA A 4 -19.92 3.41 1.47
C ALA A 4 -18.51 3.11 1.96
N ILE A 5 -17.86 4.10 2.59
CA ILE A 5 -16.54 3.95 3.20
C ILE A 5 -16.69 4.20 4.70
N ARG A 6 -16.31 3.23 5.53
CA ARG A 6 -16.46 3.29 6.99
C ARG A 6 -15.21 3.82 7.67
N ASN A 7 -15.38 4.59 8.74
CA ASN A 7 -14.28 4.99 9.61
C ASN A 7 -13.74 3.76 10.37
N GLY A 8 -12.45 3.48 10.21
CA GLY A 8 -11.75 2.35 10.83
C GLY A 8 -11.17 2.61 12.22
N ARG A 9 -11.13 3.86 12.70
CA ARG A 9 -10.47 4.27 13.97
C ARG A 9 -10.97 3.52 15.21
N HIS A 10 -12.25 3.13 15.21
CA HIS A 10 -12.92 2.54 16.37
C HIS A 10 -13.33 1.08 16.14
N ALA A 11 -12.72 0.40 15.17
CA ALA A 11 -13.00 -1.02 14.93
C ALA A 11 -12.56 -1.86 16.14
N ALA A 12 -13.51 -2.59 16.74
CA ALA A 12 -13.22 -3.49 17.85
C ALA A 12 -12.25 -4.59 17.39
N GLY A 13 -11.13 -4.76 18.12
CA GLY A 13 -10.08 -5.72 17.77
C GLY A 13 -9.09 -5.23 16.71
N GLY A 14 -9.27 -4.02 16.18
CA GLY A 14 -8.39 -3.45 15.15
C GLY A 14 -8.41 -4.22 13.83
N PHE A 15 -7.42 -3.94 12.98
CA PHE A 15 -7.23 -4.62 11.70
C PHE A 15 -5.86 -5.29 11.65
N ASP A 16 -5.80 -6.45 11.02
CA ASP A 16 -4.57 -7.20 10.80
C ASP A 16 -4.40 -7.65 9.35
N LEU A 17 -3.13 -7.83 8.97
CA LEU A 17 -2.76 -8.10 7.60
C LEU A 17 -3.31 -9.43 7.10
N ASP A 18 -3.36 -10.49 7.90
CA ASP A 18 -3.75 -11.84 7.44
C ASP A 18 -5.27 -12.01 7.36
N ARG A 19 -6.05 -11.32 8.21
CA ARG A 19 -7.52 -11.34 8.16
C ARG A 19 -8.08 -10.32 7.18
N ASP A 20 -7.66 -9.06 7.31
CA ASP A 20 -8.32 -7.93 6.65
C ASP A 20 -7.57 -7.45 5.41
N GLY A 21 -6.30 -7.81 5.28
CA GLY A 21 -5.42 -7.35 4.19
C GLY A 21 -4.69 -6.04 4.49
N PHE A 22 -5.04 -5.35 5.58
CA PHE A 22 -4.41 -4.10 5.97
C PHE A 22 -4.34 -3.94 7.48
N ALA A 23 -3.48 -3.04 7.92
CA ALA A 23 -3.28 -2.78 9.34
C ALA A 23 -2.78 -1.35 9.57
N LEU A 24 -3.46 -0.60 10.44
CA LEU A 24 -2.98 0.70 10.93
C LEU A 24 -1.99 0.48 12.08
N ARG A 25 -0.85 1.16 12.06
CA ARG A 25 0.16 1.11 13.12
C ARG A 25 0.69 2.50 13.45
N GLU A 26 0.94 2.73 14.74
CA GLU A 26 1.82 3.81 15.15
C GLU A 26 3.26 3.42 14.81
N ALA A 27 3.93 4.31 14.08
CA ALA A 27 5.32 4.17 13.68
C ALA A 27 5.94 5.57 13.52
N PRO A 28 6.30 6.24 14.63
CA PRO A 28 7.11 7.46 14.54
C PRO A 28 8.41 7.19 13.76
N SER A 29 8.88 8.18 13.00
CA SER A 29 10.08 8.06 12.17
C SER A 29 11.10 9.15 12.52
N ALA A 30 12.38 8.82 12.45
CA ALA A 30 13.46 9.80 12.60
C ALA A 30 13.76 10.60 11.31
N VAL A 31 13.11 10.26 10.19
CA VAL A 31 13.26 11.00 8.93
C VAL A 31 12.72 12.42 9.07
N ARG A 32 13.52 13.40 8.65
CA ARG A 32 13.17 14.82 8.75
C ARG A 32 12.64 15.36 7.43
N ASN A 33 13.15 14.84 6.32
CA ASN A 33 12.77 15.22 4.98
C ASN A 33 12.56 13.99 4.09
N PHE A 34 11.31 13.57 3.93
CA PHE A 34 10.96 12.47 3.01
C PHE A 34 11.25 12.77 1.53
N TYR A 35 11.59 14.01 1.17
CA TYR A 35 12.06 14.36 -0.18
C TYR A 35 13.57 14.16 -0.38
N ASP A 36 14.33 13.86 0.69
CA ASP A 36 15.73 13.46 0.60
C ASP A 36 15.81 11.95 0.43
N GLU A 37 16.12 11.52 -0.79
CA GLU A 37 16.23 10.10 -1.15
C GLU A 37 17.20 9.35 -0.23
N ALA A 38 18.34 9.96 0.11
CA ALA A 38 19.35 9.32 0.93
C ALA A 38 18.86 9.16 2.38
N GLU A 39 18.15 10.15 2.94
CA GLU A 39 17.56 10.02 4.28
C GLU A 39 16.47 8.93 4.31
N VAL A 40 15.66 8.82 3.25
CA VAL A 40 14.66 7.74 3.11
C VAL A 40 15.34 6.36 3.07
N GLU A 41 16.37 6.18 2.24
CA GLU A 41 17.05 4.89 2.11
C GLU A 41 17.87 4.52 3.36
N ASP A 42 18.59 5.47 3.97
CA ASP A 42 19.48 5.19 5.10
C ASP A 42 18.74 5.05 6.43
N VAL A 43 17.62 5.75 6.60
CA VAL A 43 16.87 5.81 7.86
C VAL A 43 15.53 5.11 7.71
N TYR A 44 14.67 5.58 6.81
CA TYR A 44 13.29 5.09 6.74
C TYR A 44 13.21 3.61 6.36
N TYR A 45 13.98 3.17 5.37
CA TYR A 45 13.98 1.76 4.96
C TYR A 45 14.44 0.83 6.10
N ARG A 46 15.40 1.25 6.93
CA ARG A 46 15.84 0.46 8.10
C ARG A 46 14.75 0.39 9.17
N GLU A 47 14.07 1.51 9.43
CA GLU A 47 12.92 1.55 10.34
C GLU A 47 11.79 0.64 9.87
N LEU A 48 11.45 0.70 8.57
CA LEU A 48 10.41 -0.12 7.97
C LEU A 48 10.76 -1.60 7.92
N GLU A 49 12.01 -1.97 7.62
CA GLU A 49 12.46 -3.36 7.68
C GLU A 49 12.25 -3.94 9.09
N ALA A 50 12.69 -3.23 10.13
CA ALA A 50 12.54 -3.67 11.51
C ALA A 50 11.06 -3.77 11.92
N LEU A 51 10.25 -2.80 11.52
CA LEU A 51 8.81 -2.77 11.75
C LEU A 51 8.11 -3.95 11.05
N LEU A 52 8.34 -4.14 9.76
CA LEU A 52 7.71 -5.22 8.98
C LEU A 52 8.09 -6.60 9.52
N LYS A 53 9.37 -6.83 9.86
CA LYS A 53 9.78 -8.10 10.50
C LYS A 53 9.05 -8.35 11.81
N ARG A 54 8.94 -7.33 12.67
CA ARG A 54 8.24 -7.45 13.96
C ARG A 54 6.76 -7.73 13.79
N GLU A 55 6.09 -7.03 12.89
CA GLU A 55 4.63 -7.10 12.73
C GLU A 55 4.16 -8.33 11.95
N THR A 56 5.03 -8.93 11.13
CA THR A 56 4.65 -10.03 10.24
C THR A 56 5.36 -11.35 10.53
N GLY A 57 6.51 -11.31 11.22
CA GLY A 57 7.38 -12.48 11.39
C GLY A 57 8.24 -12.81 10.19
N ALA A 58 8.30 -11.93 9.17
CA ALA A 58 9.18 -12.11 8.01
C ALA A 58 10.65 -12.25 8.45
N ARG A 59 11.40 -13.16 7.80
CA ARG A 59 12.83 -13.36 8.04
C ARG A 59 13.68 -12.41 7.22
N ARG A 60 13.25 -12.13 5.98
CA ARG A 60 13.89 -11.18 5.07
C ARG A 60 12.84 -10.20 4.56
N VAL A 61 13.23 -8.93 4.48
CA VAL A 61 12.47 -7.87 3.85
C VAL A 61 13.32 -7.33 2.71
N LEU A 62 12.74 -7.21 1.53
CA LEU A 62 13.35 -6.58 0.37
C LEU A 62 12.51 -5.35 -0.01
N ILE A 63 12.94 -4.19 0.45
CA ILE A 63 12.39 -2.91 0.00
C ILE A 63 13.02 -2.59 -1.35
N PHE A 64 12.20 -2.29 -2.36
CA PHE A 64 12.69 -2.14 -3.73
C PHE A 64 12.35 -0.80 -4.39
N ASP A 65 11.32 -0.10 -3.91
CA ASP A 65 11.05 1.27 -4.30
C ASP A 65 10.20 1.99 -3.26
N HIS A 66 10.07 3.31 -3.46
CA HIS A 66 9.03 4.10 -2.85
C HIS A 66 8.48 5.13 -3.85
N THR A 67 7.31 5.68 -3.56
CA THR A 67 6.69 6.73 -4.36
C THR A 67 6.11 7.80 -3.46
N ILE A 68 6.39 9.07 -3.77
CA ILE A 68 5.74 10.22 -3.14
C ILE A 68 4.60 10.70 -4.03
N ARG A 69 3.44 10.95 -3.41
CA ARG A 69 2.26 11.50 -4.06
C ARG A 69 1.80 12.79 -3.42
N ILE A 70 1.48 13.79 -4.24
CA ILE A 70 1.07 15.14 -3.81
C ILE A 70 -0.28 15.45 -4.45
N ASP A 71 -1.32 15.71 -3.65
CA ASP A 71 -2.66 16.09 -4.13
C ASP A 71 -2.76 17.59 -4.48
N ASP A 72 -1.73 18.12 -5.15
CA ASP A 72 -1.68 19.48 -5.68
C ASP A 72 -1.00 19.46 -7.05
N GLY A 73 -1.77 19.68 -8.11
CA GLY A 73 -1.25 19.54 -9.47
C GLY A 73 -0.14 20.52 -9.84
N ALA A 74 -0.04 21.69 -9.21
CA ALA A 74 1.03 22.65 -9.49
C ALA A 74 2.34 22.17 -8.84
N ARG A 75 2.30 21.89 -7.53
CA ARG A 75 3.43 21.40 -6.75
C ARG A 75 3.90 20.02 -7.19
N SER A 76 2.97 19.12 -7.53
CA SER A 76 3.28 17.80 -8.09
C SER A 76 4.09 17.92 -9.38
N ARG A 77 3.72 18.84 -10.28
CA ARG A 77 4.49 19.10 -11.51
C ARG A 77 5.84 19.76 -11.22
N GLU A 78 5.88 20.74 -10.33
CA GLU A 78 7.12 21.42 -9.92
C GLU A 78 8.17 20.44 -9.37
N LEU A 79 7.74 19.50 -8.53
CA LEU A 79 8.61 18.51 -7.88
C LEU A 79 8.76 17.20 -8.67
N GLY A 80 8.15 17.10 -9.85
CA GLY A 80 8.16 15.86 -10.65
C GLY A 80 7.54 14.66 -9.93
N LYS A 81 6.54 14.88 -9.07
CA LYS A 81 5.83 13.84 -8.31
C LYS A 81 4.49 13.49 -8.97
N ARG A 82 3.88 12.39 -8.53
CA ARG A 82 2.59 11.88 -9.04
C ARG A 82 1.44 12.33 -8.16
N GLU A 83 0.24 12.46 -8.72
CA GLU A 83 -0.98 12.68 -7.94
C GLU A 83 -1.52 11.35 -7.35
N PRO A 84 -2.40 11.41 -6.33
CA PRO A 84 -3.11 10.24 -5.80
C PRO A 84 -3.92 9.49 -6.87
N VAL A 85 -3.93 8.15 -6.82
CA VAL A 85 -4.71 7.32 -7.76
C VAL A 85 -6.15 7.18 -7.26
N ARG A 86 -7.12 7.59 -8.08
CA ARG A 86 -8.57 7.54 -7.79
C ARG A 86 -9.29 6.36 -8.44
N ARG A 87 -8.52 5.39 -8.91
CA ARG A 87 -9.00 4.10 -9.40
C ARG A 87 -8.68 3.04 -8.35
N ALA A 88 -9.65 2.20 -8.00
CA ALA A 88 -9.43 1.10 -7.08
C ALA A 88 -8.54 0.04 -7.75
N HIS A 89 -7.45 -0.32 -7.09
CA HIS A 89 -6.46 -1.24 -7.63
C HIS A 89 -5.78 -2.05 -6.53
N VAL A 90 -5.10 -3.12 -6.96
CA VAL A 90 -4.10 -3.86 -6.20
C VAL A 90 -2.83 -3.91 -7.05
N ASP A 91 -1.68 -3.60 -6.45
CA ASP A 91 -0.41 -3.39 -7.18
C ASP A 91 0.14 -4.64 -7.86
N TYR A 92 -0.35 -5.83 -7.48
CA TYR A 92 0.14 -7.10 -8.00
C TYR A 92 -1.00 -8.06 -8.30
N THR A 93 -0.76 -8.93 -9.27
CA THR A 93 -1.61 -10.05 -9.65
C THR A 93 -0.96 -11.37 -9.28
N GLU A 94 -1.70 -12.47 -9.48
CA GLU A 94 -1.15 -13.83 -9.41
C GLU A 94 0.11 -14.02 -10.27
N LYS A 95 0.18 -13.30 -11.39
CA LYS A 95 1.29 -13.36 -12.34
C LYS A 95 2.39 -12.37 -11.97
N SER A 96 2.05 -11.10 -11.76
CA SER A 96 3.06 -10.05 -11.62
C SER A 96 3.81 -10.07 -10.28
N GLY A 97 3.19 -10.58 -9.21
CA GLY A 97 3.86 -10.72 -7.90
C GLY A 97 5.14 -11.56 -7.97
N PRO A 98 5.05 -12.84 -8.36
CA PRO A 98 6.23 -13.70 -8.55
C PRO A 98 7.20 -13.19 -9.62
N GLU A 99 6.70 -12.63 -10.73
CA GLU A 99 7.55 -12.05 -11.78
C GLU A 99 8.40 -10.89 -11.24
N ARG A 100 7.84 -10.05 -10.38
CA ARG A 100 8.57 -8.93 -9.80
C ARG A 100 9.68 -9.41 -8.85
N VAL A 101 9.45 -10.48 -8.09
CA VAL A 101 10.51 -11.12 -7.30
C VAL A 101 11.65 -11.59 -8.21
N ARG A 102 11.35 -12.23 -9.35
CA ARG A 102 12.38 -12.67 -10.31
C ARG A 102 13.20 -11.51 -10.86
N GLN A 103 12.56 -10.38 -11.16
CA GLN A 103 13.24 -9.18 -11.66
C GLN A 103 14.18 -8.56 -10.62
N LEU A 104 13.83 -8.61 -9.34
CA LEU A 104 14.56 -7.93 -8.27
C LEU A 104 15.63 -8.80 -7.60
N ALA A 105 15.33 -10.10 -7.40
CA ALA A 105 16.20 -11.01 -6.66
C ALA A 105 17.21 -11.76 -7.55
N GLY A 106 17.05 -11.69 -8.88
CA GLY A 106 17.97 -12.31 -9.83
C GLY A 106 18.21 -13.79 -9.54
N ALA A 107 19.46 -14.16 -9.24
CA ALA A 107 19.84 -15.55 -9.00
C ALA A 107 19.22 -16.18 -7.74
N GLU A 108 18.80 -15.38 -6.76
CA GLU A 108 18.16 -15.88 -5.53
C GLU A 108 16.65 -16.11 -5.70
N ALA A 109 16.06 -15.72 -6.84
CA ALA A 109 14.61 -15.65 -6.99
C ALA A 109 13.93 -17.01 -6.83
N ASP A 110 14.45 -18.07 -7.44
CA ASP A 110 13.81 -19.39 -7.39
C ASP A 110 13.81 -19.96 -5.96
N ASP A 111 14.89 -19.75 -5.20
CA ASP A 111 14.97 -20.15 -3.79
C ASP A 111 13.94 -19.37 -2.95
N LEU A 112 13.84 -18.04 -3.15
CA LEU A 112 12.89 -17.20 -2.44
C LEU A 112 11.43 -17.53 -2.77
N LEU A 113 11.15 -17.85 -4.03
CA LEU A 113 9.81 -18.23 -4.52
C LEU A 113 9.41 -19.64 -4.11
N SER A 114 10.36 -20.47 -3.66
CA SER A 114 10.07 -21.83 -3.18
C SER A 114 9.38 -21.84 -1.81
N GLY A 115 9.57 -20.81 -1.00
CA GLY A 115 8.91 -20.60 0.28
C GLY A 115 7.77 -19.58 0.21
N ARG A 116 7.12 -19.32 1.35
CA ARG A 116 6.09 -18.27 1.41
C ARG A 116 6.71 -16.88 1.27
N PHE A 117 6.07 -16.05 0.45
CA PHE A 117 6.37 -14.63 0.36
C PHE A 117 5.11 -13.79 0.21
N ALA A 118 5.21 -12.52 0.60
CA ALA A 118 4.14 -11.55 0.46
C ALA A 118 4.69 -10.21 -0.03
N GLU A 119 3.83 -9.40 -0.61
CA GLU A 119 4.10 -8.00 -0.91
C GLU A 119 3.24 -7.14 0.00
N VAL A 120 3.89 -6.17 0.66
CA VAL A 120 3.24 -5.21 1.55
C VAL A 120 3.71 -3.79 1.22
N ASN A 121 2.74 -2.95 0.87
CA ASN A 121 2.90 -1.51 0.82
C ASN A 121 2.82 -0.92 2.23
N VAL A 122 3.72 0.01 2.55
CA VAL A 122 3.65 0.85 3.75
C VAL A 122 3.33 2.28 3.34
N TRP A 123 2.10 2.70 3.55
CA TRP A 123 1.62 4.04 3.23
C TRP A 123 1.69 4.97 4.45
N ARG A 124 2.29 6.14 4.29
CA ARG A 124 2.49 7.14 5.34
C ARG A 124 2.13 8.56 4.85
N PRO A 125 1.37 9.35 5.63
CA PRO A 125 1.34 10.80 5.47
C PRO A 125 2.70 11.43 5.79
N ILE A 126 3.24 12.24 4.89
CA ILE A 126 4.46 13.04 5.16
C ILE A 126 4.13 14.49 5.50
N THR A 127 2.88 14.89 5.25
CA THR A 127 2.22 16.06 5.83
C THR A 127 0.90 15.59 6.47
N GLY A 128 0.49 16.21 7.58
CA GLY A 128 -0.71 15.75 8.28
C GLY A 128 -1.34 16.78 9.21
N PRO A 129 -2.56 16.50 9.71
CA PRO A 129 -3.35 15.29 9.42
C PRO A 129 -3.89 15.23 7.97
N VAL A 130 -4.14 14.01 7.45
CA VAL A 130 -4.69 13.84 6.10
C VAL A 130 -6.20 14.06 6.10
N ASN A 131 -6.63 15.16 5.47
CA ASN A 131 -8.05 15.48 5.28
C ASN A 131 -8.48 15.42 3.82
N ARG A 132 -7.58 15.74 2.88
CA ARG A 132 -7.87 15.78 1.44
C ARG A 132 -7.31 14.53 0.75
N ALA A 133 -8.06 13.96 -0.19
CA ALA A 133 -7.70 12.73 -0.90
C ALA A 133 -7.20 11.57 0.00
N PRO A 134 -7.86 11.26 1.14
CA PRO A 134 -7.43 10.17 2.02
C PRO A 134 -7.42 8.80 1.30
N LEU A 135 -6.73 7.83 1.90
CA LEU A 135 -6.67 6.45 1.38
C LEU A 135 -7.83 5.62 1.94
N ALA A 136 -8.58 4.99 1.04
CA ALA A 136 -9.54 3.95 1.36
C ALA A 136 -8.96 2.58 0.96
N VAL A 137 -9.25 1.57 1.77
CA VAL A 137 -8.83 0.18 1.60
C VAL A 137 -10.04 -0.75 1.75
N ALA A 138 -10.14 -1.77 0.92
CA ALA A 138 -11.20 -2.76 1.01
C ALA A 138 -10.78 -3.93 1.92
N GLU A 139 -11.67 -4.38 2.79
CA GLU A 139 -11.45 -5.62 3.55
C GLU A 139 -11.37 -6.81 2.60
N ALA A 140 -10.26 -7.56 2.68
CA ALA A 140 -10.02 -8.73 1.83
C ALA A 140 -11.16 -9.76 1.91
N GLY A 141 -11.73 -9.99 3.11
CA GLY A 141 -12.86 -10.91 3.30
C GLY A 141 -14.20 -10.44 2.71
N SER A 142 -14.25 -9.26 2.07
CA SER A 142 -15.43 -8.78 1.32
C SER A 142 -15.25 -8.83 -0.18
N LEU A 143 -14.03 -9.09 -0.65
CA LEU A 143 -13.65 -9.05 -2.06
C LEU A 143 -14.17 -10.28 -2.81
N ALA A 144 -14.86 -10.08 -3.92
CA ALA A 144 -15.13 -11.17 -4.84
C ALA A 144 -13.92 -11.36 -5.79
N PRO A 145 -13.40 -12.59 -5.97
CA PRO A 145 -12.26 -12.83 -6.85
C PRO A 145 -12.48 -12.34 -8.29
N ASP A 146 -13.70 -12.48 -8.82
CA ASP A 146 -14.05 -12.05 -10.18
C ASP A 146 -14.05 -10.52 -10.36
N ASP A 147 -14.00 -9.75 -9.26
CA ASP A 147 -13.90 -8.29 -9.31
C ASP A 147 -12.45 -7.81 -9.44
N LEU A 148 -11.46 -8.71 -9.36
CA LEU A 148 -10.05 -8.41 -9.63
C LEU A 148 -9.75 -8.61 -11.11
N ILE A 149 -9.65 -7.51 -11.86
CA ILE A 149 -9.49 -7.53 -13.31
C ILE A 149 -8.01 -7.28 -13.67
N PRO A 150 -7.27 -8.30 -14.17
CA PRO A 150 -5.89 -8.10 -14.61
C PRO A 150 -5.83 -6.99 -15.64
N THR A 151 -4.94 -6.04 -15.43
CA THR A 151 -4.79 -4.85 -16.28
C THR A 151 -3.31 -4.55 -16.49
N ASP A 152 -2.91 -4.54 -17.76
CA ASP A 152 -1.53 -4.21 -18.14
C ASP A 152 -1.22 -2.73 -17.94
N LEU A 153 -0.09 -2.45 -17.31
CA LEU A 153 0.55 -1.15 -17.27
C LEU A 153 1.72 -1.16 -18.25
N VAL A 154 1.49 -0.56 -19.42
CA VAL A 154 2.50 -0.49 -20.50
C VAL A 154 3.39 0.73 -20.28
N TYR A 155 4.67 0.49 -20.02
CA TYR A 155 5.73 1.50 -19.96
C TYR A 155 6.66 1.36 -21.17
N ASP A 156 7.51 2.35 -21.42
CA ASP A 156 8.44 2.34 -22.56
C ASP A 156 9.44 1.16 -22.51
N ASP A 157 9.83 0.76 -21.30
CA ASP A 157 10.85 -0.26 -21.03
C ASP A 157 10.29 -1.63 -20.60
N ARG A 158 9.02 -1.69 -20.18
CA ARG A 158 8.41 -2.91 -19.64
C ARG A 158 6.89 -2.89 -19.66
N VAL A 159 6.28 -4.07 -19.52
CA VAL A 159 4.86 -4.23 -19.18
C VAL A 159 4.77 -4.76 -17.75
N GLY A 160 4.12 -4.00 -16.87
CA GLY A 160 3.66 -4.48 -15.57
C GLY A 160 2.20 -4.92 -15.65
N GLU A 161 1.70 -5.59 -14.62
CA GLU A 161 0.29 -6.00 -14.54
C GLU A 161 -0.21 -5.77 -13.10
N ILE A 162 -1.35 -5.12 -12.97
CA ILE A 162 -2.04 -4.86 -11.70
C ILE A 162 -3.44 -5.48 -11.75
N TYR A 163 -4.12 -5.54 -10.61
CA TYR A 163 -5.58 -5.67 -10.64
C TYR A 163 -6.24 -4.31 -10.59
N GLU A 164 -7.09 -4.00 -11.56
CA GLU A 164 -8.16 -3.01 -11.36
C GLU A 164 -9.33 -3.69 -10.64
N THR A 165 -10.03 -2.96 -9.76
CA THR A 165 -11.14 -3.53 -9.00
C THR A 165 -12.48 -3.07 -9.56
N ALA A 166 -13.31 -4.03 -9.99
CA ALA A 166 -14.66 -3.77 -10.43
C ALA A 166 -15.53 -3.19 -9.30
N HIS A 167 -16.52 -2.39 -9.68
CA HIS A 167 -17.45 -1.85 -8.70
C HIS A 167 -18.37 -2.96 -8.17
N ASN A 168 -18.31 -3.19 -6.86
CA ASN A 168 -19.23 -4.08 -6.17
C ASN A 168 -19.67 -3.46 -4.84
N PRO A 169 -20.99 -3.25 -4.62
CA PRO A 169 -21.50 -2.68 -3.37
C PRO A 169 -21.31 -3.60 -2.15
N ALA A 170 -20.97 -4.87 -2.34
CA ALA A 170 -20.64 -5.80 -1.26
C ALA A 170 -19.23 -5.59 -0.70
N HIS A 171 -18.34 -4.88 -1.42
CA HIS A 171 -17.01 -4.53 -0.93
C HIS A 171 -17.13 -3.60 0.28
N ARG A 172 -16.51 -3.98 1.40
CA ARG A 172 -16.47 -3.19 2.62
C ARG A 172 -15.22 -2.33 2.64
N TRP A 173 -15.40 -1.05 2.32
CA TRP A 173 -14.32 -0.07 2.29
C TRP A 173 -14.13 0.59 3.65
N VAL A 174 -12.87 0.78 4.05
CA VAL A 174 -12.43 1.37 5.30
C VAL A 174 -11.49 2.52 5.00
N TRP A 175 -11.55 3.57 5.80
CA TRP A 175 -10.54 4.63 5.83
C TRP A 175 -10.27 5.06 7.27
N PHE A 176 -9.15 5.72 7.48
CA PHE A 176 -8.74 6.22 8.79
C PHE A 176 -8.67 7.75 8.75
N PRO A 177 -9.68 8.48 9.26
CA PRO A 177 -9.64 9.94 9.30
C PRO A 177 -8.48 10.46 10.12
N ASP A 178 -8.01 11.65 9.74
CA ASP A 178 -6.97 12.41 10.45
C ASP A 178 -5.68 11.62 10.70
N MET A 179 -5.28 10.76 9.74
CA MET A 179 -4.00 10.07 9.82
C MET A 179 -2.85 11.06 9.97
N SER A 180 -2.07 10.90 11.04
CA SER A 180 -0.92 11.72 11.36
C SER A 180 0.35 11.21 10.68
N VAL A 181 1.42 12.00 10.73
CA VAL A 181 2.73 11.60 10.19
C VAL A 181 3.40 10.48 10.99
N ASP A 182 2.93 10.20 12.21
CA ASP A 182 3.42 9.14 13.08
C ASP A 182 2.70 7.81 12.85
N GLU A 183 1.80 7.75 11.87
CA GLU A 183 1.01 6.58 11.55
C GLU A 183 1.36 6.03 10.17
N VAL A 184 1.28 4.70 10.05
CA VAL A 184 1.40 3.99 8.78
C VAL A 184 0.24 3.04 8.59
N LEU A 185 -0.18 2.89 7.34
CA LEU A 185 -1.13 1.87 6.92
C LEU A 185 -0.40 0.83 6.09
N PHE A 186 -0.36 -0.40 6.58
CA PHE A 186 0.10 -1.53 5.78
C PHE A 186 -1.00 -2.00 4.86
N LEU A 187 -0.67 -2.32 3.62
CA LEU A 187 -1.56 -2.91 2.64
C LEU A 187 -0.88 -4.13 2.04
N LYS A 188 -1.46 -5.31 2.22
CA LYS A 188 -1.00 -6.53 1.57
C LYS A 188 -1.52 -6.56 0.14
N SER A 189 -0.65 -6.35 -0.84
CA SER A 189 -1.04 -6.39 -2.25
C SER A 189 -0.77 -7.75 -2.90
N TYR A 190 -0.03 -8.64 -2.24
CA TYR A 190 0.16 -10.02 -2.67
C TYR A 190 0.52 -10.94 -1.49
N ASP A 191 0.09 -12.21 -1.53
CA ASP A 191 0.62 -13.30 -0.68
C ASP A 191 0.56 -14.62 -1.45
N SER A 192 1.67 -15.35 -1.46
CA SER A 192 1.76 -16.63 -2.17
C SER A 192 0.99 -17.75 -1.49
N ALA A 193 0.69 -17.62 -0.20
CA ALA A 193 -0.09 -18.61 0.53
C ALA A 193 -1.57 -18.57 0.15
N THR A 194 -2.15 -19.74 -0.10
CA THR A 194 -3.57 -19.95 -0.47
C THR A 194 -4.37 -20.65 0.64
N ASP A 195 -3.92 -20.51 1.89
CA ASP A 195 -4.46 -21.19 3.09
C ASP A 195 -5.63 -20.44 3.75
N GLY A 196 -6.26 -19.52 3.02
CA GLY A 196 -7.43 -18.75 3.47
C GLY A 196 -7.11 -17.39 4.08
N ARG A 197 -5.82 -17.03 4.25
CA ARG A 197 -5.44 -15.66 4.59
C ARG A 197 -5.73 -14.69 3.45
N SER A 198 -5.82 -13.41 3.77
CA SER A 198 -5.90 -12.33 2.79
C SER A 198 -4.65 -12.33 1.88
N ARG A 199 -4.86 -11.99 0.61
CA ARG A 199 -3.79 -11.98 -0.41
C ARG A 199 -3.75 -10.67 -1.19
N PHE A 200 -4.90 -10.01 -1.33
CA PHE A 200 -5.06 -8.81 -2.15
C PHE A 200 -5.92 -7.79 -1.39
N THR A 201 -5.49 -6.53 -1.43
CA THR A 201 -6.17 -5.44 -0.73
C THR A 201 -6.39 -4.27 -1.67
N PRO A 202 -7.58 -4.18 -2.31
CA PRO A 202 -7.93 -3.04 -3.13
C PRO A 202 -7.83 -1.74 -2.36
N HIS A 203 -7.20 -0.74 -2.96
CA HIS A 203 -7.05 0.57 -2.34
C HIS A 203 -7.17 1.69 -3.36
N THR A 204 -7.54 2.88 -2.87
CA THR A 204 -7.75 4.06 -3.71
C THR A 204 -7.74 5.34 -2.90
N ALA A 205 -7.34 6.45 -3.52
CA ALA A 205 -7.65 7.77 -2.99
C ALA A 205 -9.11 8.13 -3.33
N PHE A 206 -9.81 8.79 -2.41
CA PHE A 206 -11.18 9.22 -2.64
C PHE A 206 -11.41 10.68 -2.25
N ASP A 207 -12.44 11.29 -2.82
CA ASP A 207 -12.90 12.62 -2.41
C ASP A 207 -13.86 12.48 -1.23
N ASP A 208 -13.40 12.84 -0.03
CA ASP A 208 -14.27 12.92 1.14
C ASP A 208 -15.19 14.15 1.02
N PRO A 209 -16.52 13.98 0.92
CA PRO A 209 -17.46 15.10 0.88
C PRO A 209 -17.41 15.98 2.13
N ALA A 210 -16.86 15.49 3.24
CA ALA A 210 -16.67 16.23 4.48
C ALA A 210 -15.33 17.01 4.54
N THR A 211 -14.50 16.95 3.49
CA THR A 211 -13.23 17.70 3.42
C THR A 211 -13.48 19.19 3.66
N PRO A 212 -12.86 19.81 4.69
CA PRO A 212 -13.00 21.24 4.93
C PRO A 212 -12.53 22.09 3.73
N ALA A 213 -13.21 23.21 3.50
CA ALA A 213 -12.75 24.18 2.52
C ALA A 213 -11.35 24.68 2.88
N GLY A 214 -10.42 24.63 1.93
CA GLY A 214 -9.02 25.02 2.16
C GLY A 214 -8.18 23.98 2.93
N ALA A 215 -8.67 22.76 3.11
CA ALA A 215 -7.85 21.68 3.67
C ALA A 215 -6.54 21.53 2.86
N PRO A 216 -5.40 21.35 3.54
CA PRO A 216 -4.11 21.23 2.87
C PRO A 216 -4.10 20.02 1.93
N ALA A 217 -3.34 20.14 0.84
CA ALA A 217 -3.10 19.01 -0.05
C ALA A 217 -2.37 17.90 0.70
N ARG A 218 -2.82 16.66 0.49
CA ARG A 218 -2.14 15.48 1.03
C ARG A 218 -0.79 15.31 0.35
N GLU A 219 0.24 15.11 1.15
CA GLU A 219 1.51 14.57 0.71
C GLU A 219 1.74 13.24 1.43
N SER A 220 2.07 12.20 0.70
CA SER A 220 2.24 10.86 1.24
C SER A 220 3.39 10.12 0.57
N ILE A 221 4.06 9.25 1.30
CA ILE A 221 5.02 8.28 0.78
C ILE A 221 4.43 6.87 0.89
N GLU A 222 4.66 6.05 -0.14
CA GLU A 222 4.34 4.62 -0.14
C GLU A 222 5.63 3.85 -0.44
N VAL A 223 6.04 2.99 0.48
CA VAL A 223 7.21 2.11 0.32
C VAL A 223 6.72 0.70 0.03
N ARG A 224 7.29 0.04 -0.98
CA ARG A 224 6.92 -1.32 -1.36
C ARG A 224 7.98 -2.32 -0.96
N ALA A 225 7.54 -3.43 -0.36
CA ALA A 225 8.43 -4.42 0.21
C ALA A 225 7.94 -5.84 -0.04
N PHE A 226 8.85 -6.70 -0.49
CA PHE A 226 8.66 -8.14 -0.43
C PHE A 226 9.09 -8.68 0.93
N LEU A 227 8.27 -9.52 1.52
CA LEU A 227 8.48 -10.21 2.78
C LEU A 227 8.66 -11.69 2.50
N PHE A 228 9.75 -12.29 2.99
CA PHE A 228 10.03 -13.72 2.85
C PHE A 228 10.08 -14.38 4.23
N PHE A 229 9.36 -15.48 4.39
CA PHE A 229 9.09 -16.09 5.70
C PHE A 229 9.98 -17.30 6.01
N GLY A 230 10.53 -17.97 4.99
CA GLY A 230 11.52 -19.05 5.14
C GLY A 230 10.98 -20.36 5.71
N ASP A 231 9.68 -20.54 5.62
CA ASP A 231 8.87 -21.75 5.85
C ASP A 231 8.57 -22.49 4.55
#